data_AF-A0A6P1BWL4-F1
#
_entry.id   AF-A0A6P1BWL4-F1
#
_cell.length_a   1.000
_cell.length_b   1.000
_cell.length_c   1.000
_cell.angle_alpha   90.00
_cell.angle_beta   90.00
_cell.angle_gamma   90.00
#
_symmetry.space_group_name_H-M   'P 1'
#
loop_
_entity.id
_entity.type
_entity.pdbx_description
1 polymer ?
#
loop_
_entity_poly.entity_id
_entity_poly.type
_entity_poly.pdbx_seq_one_letter_code
_entity_poly.pdbx_strand_id
1 'polypeptide(L)'
;MSWKDVLESIQLAARSVGAEVASPWFYLQFGIILAAAGLAYAADTAIHARVNMSTLASRWPLPLRHFARVMVTSASTAVFAVLMVISRIVMWHATWPSRSYLIAVSAKLALAWLVIRLVTSVIDNAFIVKLVSIAAWVVAALSIIGQLDWAADTLDSFAVVMGGLRLTPLLLIKAGAVLILALWLSNIASNFIDGQITRSTDLTPSIQVLLVKIIRIGLMVVAVAIALSAVGINLSALAVLSGAVGVGIGFGLQKIVANFISGIILLVDKSVKPGDLVTIGDSQGRISAMKTRYISVAAGDGREFL
;
A
#
# COMPACT_ATOMS: atom_id res chain seq x y z
N MET A 1 5.37 -18.70 -45.11
CA MET A 1 5.24 -17.24 -45.29
C MET A 1 6.50 -16.77 -45.99
N SER A 2 6.38 -16.35 -47.26
CA SER A 2 7.53 -16.00 -48.09
C SER A 2 8.03 -14.59 -47.75
N TRP A 3 9.30 -14.29 -48.02
CA TRP A 3 9.89 -12.95 -47.84
C TRP A 3 9.15 -11.84 -48.60
N LYS A 4 8.46 -12.19 -49.69
CA LYS A 4 7.64 -11.27 -50.49
C LYS A 4 6.33 -10.90 -49.78
N ASP A 5 5.69 -11.87 -49.12
CA ASP A 5 4.47 -11.64 -48.33
C ASP A 5 4.74 -10.70 -47.14
N VAL A 6 5.92 -10.83 -46.52
CA VAL A 6 6.37 -9.94 -45.44
C VAL A 6 6.57 -8.52 -45.97
N LEU A 7 7.25 -8.34 -47.11
CA LEU A 7 7.48 -7.02 -47.71
C LEU A 7 6.18 -6.34 -48.17
N GLU A 8 5.24 -7.08 -48.75
CA GLU A 8 3.91 -6.54 -49.11
C GLU A 8 3.10 -6.15 -47.87
N SER A 9 3.12 -6.96 -46.82
CA SER A 9 2.43 -6.63 -45.56
C SER A 9 2.99 -5.36 -44.91
N ILE A 10 4.32 -5.17 -44.95
CA ILE A 10 4.98 -3.96 -44.44
C ILE A 10 4.63 -2.75 -45.29
N GLN A 11 4.61 -2.88 -46.63
CA GLN A 11 4.27 -1.77 -47.53
C GLN A 11 2.79 -1.38 -47.43
N LEU A 12 1.89 -2.35 -47.26
CA LEU A 12 0.46 -2.10 -47.01
C LEU A 12 0.25 -1.42 -45.66
N ALA A 13 0.93 -1.88 -44.62
CA ALA A 13 0.91 -1.24 -43.30
C ALA A 13 1.48 0.19 -43.35
N ALA A 14 2.56 0.42 -44.10
CA ALA A 14 3.15 1.74 -44.28
C ALA A 14 2.19 2.70 -45.00
N ARG A 15 1.46 2.21 -46.01
CA ARG A 15 0.44 3.00 -46.73
C ARG A 15 -0.79 3.29 -45.87
N SER A 16 -1.25 2.32 -45.07
CA SER A 16 -2.39 2.54 -44.16
C SER A 16 -2.04 3.53 -43.04
N VAL A 17 -0.83 3.43 -42.48
CA VAL A 17 -0.32 4.39 -41.49
C VAL A 17 -0.13 5.78 -42.12
N GLY A 18 0.40 5.86 -43.34
CA GLY A 18 0.51 7.12 -44.08
C GLY A 18 -0.84 7.81 -44.33
N ALA A 19 -1.88 7.03 -44.65
CA ALA A 19 -3.24 7.53 -44.82
C ALA A 19 -3.89 7.97 -43.49
N GLU A 20 -3.60 7.29 -42.38
CA GLU A 20 -4.04 7.72 -41.04
C GLU A 20 -3.35 9.00 -40.58
N VAL A 21 -2.04 9.12 -40.80
CA VAL A 21 -1.25 10.33 -40.43
C VAL A 21 -1.69 11.55 -41.24
N ALA A 22 -2.06 11.37 -42.51
CA ALA A 22 -2.61 12.43 -43.35
C ALA A 22 -4.06 12.82 -43.00
N SER A 23 -4.72 12.08 -42.10
CA SER A 23 -6.11 12.35 -41.73
C SER A 23 -6.23 13.60 -40.83
N PRO A 24 -7.23 14.47 -41.02
CA PRO A 24 -7.47 15.62 -40.14
C PRO A 24 -7.66 15.22 -38.66
N TRP A 25 -8.15 14.00 -38.41
CA TRP A 25 -8.37 13.46 -37.08
C TRP A 25 -7.10 13.10 -36.33
N PHE A 26 -6.02 12.75 -37.05
CA PHE A 26 -4.70 12.54 -36.45
C PHE A 26 -4.18 13.82 -35.81
N TYR A 27 -4.24 14.94 -36.54
CA TYR A 27 -3.80 16.25 -36.05
C TYR A 27 -4.67 16.77 -34.91
N LEU A 28 -5.98 16.52 -34.94
CA LEU A 28 -6.88 16.88 -33.85
C LEU A 28 -6.53 16.10 -32.56
N GLN A 29 -6.34 14.78 -32.66
CA GLN A 29 -5.93 13.95 -31.51
C GLN A 29 -4.57 14.38 -30.96
N PHE A 30 -3.61 14.63 -31.84
CA PHE A 30 -2.30 15.14 -31.46
C PHE A 30 -2.38 16.51 -30.78
N GLY A 31 -3.24 17.40 -31.29
CA GLY A 31 -3.54 18.69 -30.67
C GLY A 31 -4.14 18.56 -29.28
N ILE A 32 -5.07 17.63 -29.06
CA ILE A 32 -5.63 17.34 -27.73
C ILE A 32 -4.54 16.84 -26.77
N ILE A 33 -3.67 15.94 -27.24
CA ILE A 33 -2.57 15.42 -26.42
C ILE A 33 -1.60 16.53 -26.02
N LEU A 34 -1.22 17.41 -26.97
CA LEU A 34 -0.36 18.56 -26.69
C LEU A 34 -1.02 19.57 -25.75
N ALA A 35 -2.32 19.85 -25.94
CA ALA A 35 -3.07 20.73 -25.04
C ALA A 35 -3.15 20.13 -23.63
N ALA A 36 -3.40 18.82 -23.50
CA ALA A 36 -3.40 18.13 -22.22
C ALA A 36 -2.02 18.15 -21.55
N ALA A 37 -0.93 18.00 -22.32
CA ALA A 37 0.44 18.12 -21.81
C ALA A 37 0.75 19.54 -21.33
N GLY A 38 0.35 20.56 -22.10
CA GLY A 38 0.51 21.97 -21.73
C GLY A 38 -0.29 22.33 -20.47
N LEU A 39 -1.55 21.87 -20.37
CA LEU A 39 -2.39 22.05 -19.18
C LEU A 39 -1.82 21.31 -17.96
N ALA A 40 -1.26 20.11 -18.15
CA ALA A 40 -0.61 19.38 -17.07
C ALA A 40 0.64 20.11 -16.56
N TYR A 41 1.45 20.71 -17.45
CA TYR A 41 2.61 21.51 -17.07
C TYR A 41 2.21 22.84 -16.38
N ALA A 42 1.16 23.49 -16.86
CA ALA A 42 0.60 24.67 -16.22
C ALA A 42 0.02 24.35 -14.82
N ALA A 43 -0.64 23.19 -14.68
CA ALA A 43 -1.12 22.72 -13.38
C ALA A 43 0.03 22.42 -12.43
N ASP A 44 1.11 21.80 -12.91
CA ASP A 44 2.32 21.50 -12.13
C ASP A 44 2.95 22.77 -11.56
N THR A 45 3.18 23.77 -12.42
CA THR A 45 3.71 25.08 -12.00
C THR A 45 2.78 25.80 -11.02
N ALA A 46 1.46 25.75 -11.23
CA ALA A 46 0.48 26.33 -10.31
C ALA A 46 0.42 25.61 -8.96
N ILE A 47 0.50 24.27 -8.95
CA ILE A 47 0.52 23.45 -7.73
C ILE A 47 1.80 23.71 -6.94
N HIS A 48 2.96 23.72 -7.61
CA HIS A 48 4.24 24.03 -6.96
C HIS A 48 4.33 25.48 -6.46
N ALA A 49 3.72 26.44 -7.16
CA ALA A 49 3.66 27.83 -6.73
C ALA A 49 2.73 28.05 -5.51
N ARG A 50 1.66 27.26 -5.38
CA ARG A 50 0.68 27.39 -4.28
C ARG A 50 0.98 26.49 -3.08
N VAL A 51 1.65 25.36 -3.29
CA VAL A 51 1.93 24.36 -2.25
C VAL A 51 3.41 24.39 -1.89
N ASN A 52 3.76 25.23 -0.93
CA ASN A 52 5.05 25.15 -0.26
C ASN A 52 5.06 23.93 0.68
N MET A 53 5.55 22.79 0.18
CA MET A 53 5.66 21.54 0.95
C MET A 53 6.56 21.68 2.19
N SER A 54 7.47 22.66 2.21
CA SER A 54 8.30 23.01 3.37
C SER A 54 7.47 23.52 4.56
N THR A 55 6.41 24.30 4.30
CA THR A 55 5.55 24.87 5.35
C THR A 55 4.36 23.97 5.67
N LEU A 56 3.71 23.38 4.66
CA LEU A 56 2.50 22.55 4.86
C LEU A 56 2.81 21.22 5.57
N ALA A 57 3.90 20.55 5.21
CA ALA A 57 4.21 19.23 5.74
C ALA A 57 5.14 19.25 6.96
N SER A 58 5.51 20.43 7.47
CA SER A 58 6.33 20.55 8.69
C SER A 58 5.65 19.93 9.91
N ARG A 59 4.31 20.03 9.99
CA ARG A 59 3.51 19.46 11.09
C ARG A 59 3.12 18.00 10.89
N TRP A 60 3.24 17.49 9.67
CA TRP A 60 2.76 16.14 9.31
C TRP A 60 3.77 15.06 9.72
N PRO A 61 3.31 13.84 10.05
CA PRO A 61 4.18 12.69 10.21
C PRO A 61 5.09 12.50 8.99
N LEU A 62 6.36 12.11 9.21
CA LEU A 62 7.35 11.82 8.16
C LEU A 62 6.81 11.00 6.95
N PRO A 63 6.01 9.94 7.14
CA PRO A 63 5.46 9.15 6.02
C PRO A 63 4.40 9.90 5.23
N LEU A 64 3.50 10.64 5.90
CA LEU A 64 2.53 11.51 5.23
C LEU A 64 3.24 12.64 4.48
N ARG A 65 4.39 13.12 4.98
CA ARG A 65 5.23 14.09 4.29
C ARG A 65 5.90 13.51 3.04
N HIS A 66 6.40 12.27 3.11
CA HIS A 66 6.92 11.57 1.92
C HIS A 66 5.80 11.31 0.90
N PHE A 67 4.65 10.80 1.35
CA PHE A 67 3.49 10.57 0.49
C PHE A 67 2.97 11.87 -0.15
N ALA A 68 2.83 12.95 0.62
CA ALA A 68 2.43 14.25 0.11
C ALA A 68 3.46 14.79 -0.89
N ARG A 69 4.76 14.63 -0.61
CA ARG A 69 5.84 14.99 -1.56
C ARG A 69 5.70 14.20 -2.85
N VAL A 70 5.46 12.89 -2.77
CA VAL A 70 5.23 12.02 -3.93
C VAL A 70 3.98 12.43 -4.70
N MET A 71 2.89 12.74 -4.02
CA MET A 71 1.63 13.17 -4.65
C MET A 71 1.80 14.50 -5.38
N VAL A 72 2.53 15.45 -4.78
CA VAL A 72 2.82 16.74 -5.40
C VAL A 72 3.81 16.59 -6.55
N THR A 73 4.88 15.81 -6.40
CA THR A 73 5.82 15.59 -7.51
C THR A 73 5.18 14.80 -8.66
N SER A 74 4.26 13.88 -8.35
CA SER A 74 3.51 13.10 -9.34
C SER A 74 2.27 13.83 -9.88
N ALA A 75 2.00 15.06 -9.42
CA ALA A 75 0.79 15.81 -9.78
C ALA A 75 0.72 16.10 -11.28
N SER A 76 1.81 16.50 -11.94
CA SER A 76 1.88 16.66 -13.40
C SER A 76 1.44 15.40 -14.15
N THR A 77 2.04 14.26 -13.81
CA THR A 77 1.72 12.97 -14.43
C THR A 77 0.30 12.51 -14.11
N ALA A 78 -0.22 12.83 -12.92
CA ALA A 78 -1.58 12.49 -12.51
C ALA A 78 -2.61 13.33 -13.28
N VAL A 79 -2.41 14.65 -13.35
CA VAL A 79 -3.24 15.57 -14.12
C VAL A 79 -3.23 15.19 -15.60
N PHE A 80 -2.06 14.88 -16.16
CA PHE A 80 -1.96 14.41 -17.55
C PHE A 80 -2.75 13.12 -17.78
N ALA A 81 -2.58 12.10 -16.92
CA ALA A 81 -3.31 10.85 -17.04
C ALA A 81 -4.83 11.05 -16.91
N VAL A 82 -5.28 11.87 -15.95
CA VAL A 82 -6.70 12.21 -15.78
C VAL A 82 -7.26 12.92 -17.01
N LEU A 83 -6.55 13.94 -17.52
CA LEU A 83 -6.95 14.66 -18.73
C LEU A 83 -7.03 13.74 -19.95
N MET A 84 -6.11 12.79 -20.08
CA MET A 84 -6.13 11.80 -21.16
C MET A 84 -7.30 10.82 -21.03
N VAL A 85 -7.62 10.37 -19.81
CA VAL A 85 -8.78 9.49 -19.54
C VAL A 85 -10.08 10.24 -19.84
N ILE A 86 -10.22 11.49 -19.38
CA ILE A 86 -11.37 12.33 -19.67
C ILE A 86 -11.49 12.55 -21.19
N SER A 87 -10.40 12.90 -21.86
CA SER A 87 -10.37 13.10 -23.32
C SER A 87 -10.80 11.83 -24.07
N ARG A 88 -10.39 10.64 -23.59
CA ARG A 88 -10.83 9.35 -24.13
C ARG A 88 -12.33 9.16 -23.96
N ILE A 89 -12.87 9.41 -22.75
CA ILE A 89 -14.31 9.26 -22.47
C ILE A 89 -15.12 10.21 -23.34
N VAL A 90 -14.70 11.48 -23.45
CA VAL A 90 -15.37 12.50 -24.26
C VAL A 90 -15.35 12.10 -25.74
N MET A 91 -14.21 11.66 -26.28
CA MET A 91 -14.14 11.19 -27.68
C MET A 91 -14.97 9.93 -27.91
N TRP A 92 -15.04 9.01 -26.94
CA TRP A 92 -15.89 7.82 -27.06
C TRP A 92 -17.37 8.19 -27.20
N HIS A 93 -17.83 9.22 -26.48
CA HIS A 93 -19.22 9.66 -26.53
C HIS A 93 -19.51 10.58 -27.73
N ALA A 94 -18.52 11.34 -28.20
CA ALA A 94 -18.67 12.30 -29.30
C ALA A 94 -18.38 11.71 -30.70
N THR A 95 -17.58 10.64 -30.79
CA THR A 95 -17.11 10.08 -32.08
C THR A 95 -17.10 8.55 -32.10
N TRP A 96 -17.23 7.96 -33.30
CA TRP A 96 -17.22 6.49 -33.49
C TRP A 96 -15.89 5.84 -33.03
N PRO A 97 -15.92 4.59 -32.50
CA PRO A 97 -14.80 3.97 -31.78
C PRO A 97 -13.46 3.90 -32.55
N SER A 98 -13.52 3.75 -33.88
CA SER A 98 -12.34 3.57 -34.74
C SER A 98 -11.41 4.78 -34.81
N ARG A 99 -11.88 5.98 -34.44
CA ARG A 99 -11.08 7.22 -34.53
C ARG A 99 -10.41 7.65 -33.23
N SER A 100 -10.48 6.83 -32.18
CA SER A 100 -9.97 7.19 -30.84
C SER A 100 -8.64 6.51 -30.47
N TYR A 101 -7.97 5.86 -31.45
CA TYR A 101 -6.82 5.00 -31.18
C TYR A 101 -5.65 5.74 -30.50
N LEU A 102 -5.23 6.91 -30.98
CA LEU A 102 -4.10 7.64 -30.39
C LEU A 102 -4.40 8.09 -28.96
N ILE A 103 -5.61 8.60 -28.71
CA ILE A 103 -6.00 9.00 -27.35
C ILE A 103 -6.08 7.78 -26.44
N ALA A 104 -6.58 6.64 -26.92
CA ALA A 104 -6.61 5.41 -26.13
C ALA A 104 -5.19 4.91 -25.77
N VAL A 105 -4.26 4.93 -26.73
CA VAL A 105 -2.86 4.55 -26.50
C VAL A 105 -2.18 5.53 -25.55
N SER A 106 -2.31 6.83 -25.78
CA SER A 106 -1.75 7.87 -24.92
C SER A 106 -2.34 7.81 -23.50
N ALA A 107 -3.63 7.53 -23.33
CA ALA A 107 -4.24 7.33 -22.02
C ALA A 107 -3.68 6.10 -21.29
N LYS A 108 -3.52 4.97 -21.99
CA LYS A 108 -2.87 3.76 -21.44
C LYS A 108 -1.43 4.04 -20.99
N LEU A 109 -0.65 4.74 -21.82
CA LEU A 109 0.73 5.13 -21.52
C LEU A 109 0.80 6.10 -20.33
N ALA A 110 -0.06 7.11 -20.29
CA ALA A 110 -0.12 8.08 -19.21
C ALA A 110 -0.48 7.41 -17.87
N LEU A 111 -1.45 6.49 -17.89
CA LEU A 111 -1.83 5.71 -16.71
C LEU A 111 -0.70 4.80 -16.27
N ALA A 112 -0.06 4.06 -17.19
CA ALA A 112 1.08 3.22 -16.89
C ALA A 112 2.22 4.03 -16.27
N TRP A 113 2.55 5.20 -16.84
CA TRP A 113 3.59 6.07 -16.32
C TRP A 113 3.26 6.60 -14.92
N LEU A 114 2.01 7.02 -14.68
CA LEU A 114 1.54 7.44 -13.36
C LEU A 114 1.67 6.32 -12.32
N VAL A 115 1.17 5.12 -12.65
CA VAL A 115 1.22 3.96 -11.76
C VAL A 115 2.68 3.61 -11.43
N ILE A 116 3.56 3.54 -12.44
CA ILE A 116 4.98 3.27 -12.24
C ILE A 116 5.59 4.32 -11.32
N ARG A 117 5.34 5.62 -11.56
CA ARG A 117 5.90 6.70 -10.73
C ARG A 117 5.43 6.60 -9.29
N LEU A 118 4.15 6.33 -9.06
CA LEU A 118 3.59 6.18 -7.72
C LEU A 118 4.16 4.97 -7.00
N VAL A 119 4.21 3.80 -7.65
CA VAL A 119 4.73 2.57 -7.05
C VAL A 119 6.23 2.70 -6.74
N THR A 120 7.00 3.22 -7.70
CA THR A 120 8.45 3.34 -7.57
C THR A 120 8.89 4.40 -6.55
N SER A 121 8.08 5.43 -6.32
CA SER A 121 8.40 6.52 -5.37
C SER A 121 8.57 6.11 -3.91
N VAL A 122 8.05 4.93 -3.54
CA VAL A 122 8.08 4.39 -2.17
C VAL A 122 9.15 3.31 -2.03
N ILE A 123 9.72 2.86 -3.14
CA ILE A 123 10.73 1.80 -3.17
C ILE A 123 12.11 2.45 -3.15
N ASP A 124 12.83 2.31 -2.05
CA ASP A 124 14.17 2.89 -1.91
C ASP A 124 15.23 2.16 -2.76
N ASN A 125 15.00 0.88 -3.08
CA ASN A 125 15.96 0.05 -3.83
C ASN A 125 15.83 0.25 -5.35
N ALA A 126 16.86 0.86 -5.95
CA ALA A 126 16.95 1.12 -7.39
C ALA A 126 16.80 -0.15 -8.26
N PHE A 127 17.26 -1.31 -7.78
CA PHE A 127 17.10 -2.58 -8.50
C PHE A 127 15.63 -2.99 -8.61
N ILE A 128 14.89 -2.89 -7.51
CA ILE A 128 13.45 -3.23 -7.48
C ILE A 128 12.66 -2.22 -8.32
N VAL A 129 12.98 -0.93 -8.21
CA VAL A 129 12.39 0.12 -9.06
C VAL A 129 12.56 -0.21 -10.54
N LYS A 130 13.77 -0.61 -10.96
CA LYS A 130 14.05 -0.99 -12.35
C LYS A 130 13.24 -2.21 -12.77
N LEU A 131 13.20 -3.25 -11.95
CA LEU A 131 12.48 -4.50 -12.24
C LEU A 131 10.98 -4.25 -12.38
N VAL A 132 10.37 -3.54 -11.42
CA VAL A 132 8.94 -3.19 -11.43
C VAL A 132 8.60 -2.30 -12.62
N SER A 133 9.46 -1.32 -12.93
CA SER A 133 9.25 -0.42 -14.08
C SER A 133 9.28 -1.20 -15.40
N ILE A 134 10.25 -2.09 -15.59
CA ILE A 134 10.34 -2.92 -16.80
C ILE A 134 9.11 -3.81 -16.93
N ALA A 135 8.71 -4.50 -15.85
CA ALA A 135 7.53 -5.36 -15.86
C ALA A 135 6.25 -4.59 -16.21
N ALA A 136 6.06 -3.40 -15.62
CA ALA A 136 4.91 -2.55 -15.90
C ALA A 136 4.91 -2.03 -17.35
N TRP A 137 6.06 -1.65 -17.91
CA TRP A 137 6.18 -1.25 -19.31
C TRP A 137 5.88 -2.40 -20.27
N VAL A 138 6.31 -3.63 -19.95
CA VAL A 138 5.98 -4.83 -20.74
C VAL A 138 4.48 -5.09 -20.75
N VAL A 139 3.83 -5.03 -19.58
CA VAL A 139 2.36 -5.18 -19.48
C VAL A 139 1.62 -4.07 -20.24
N ALA A 140 2.08 -2.82 -20.12
CA ALA A 140 1.52 -1.70 -20.87
C ALA A 140 1.67 -1.88 -22.38
N ALA A 141 2.85 -2.31 -22.85
CA ALA A 141 3.09 -2.59 -24.26
C ALA A 141 2.18 -3.70 -24.79
N LEU A 142 2.08 -4.82 -24.08
CA LEU A 142 1.16 -5.92 -24.43
C LEU A 142 -0.31 -5.46 -24.46
N SER A 143 -0.71 -4.62 -23.50
CA SER A 143 -2.06 -4.03 -23.45
C SER A 143 -2.33 -3.08 -24.62
N ILE A 144 -1.33 -2.32 -25.07
CA ILE A 144 -1.44 -1.39 -26.20
C ILE A 144 -1.58 -2.16 -27.52
N ILE A 145 -0.77 -3.20 -27.70
CA ILE A 145 -0.78 -4.05 -28.91
C ILE A 145 -2.04 -4.95 -28.95
N GLY A 146 -2.80 -5.03 -27.85
CA GLY A 146 -4.00 -5.88 -27.77
C GLY A 146 -3.68 -7.37 -27.62
N GLN A 147 -2.44 -7.71 -27.28
CA GLN A 147 -1.93 -9.08 -27.13
C GLN A 147 -1.85 -9.51 -25.67
N LEU A 148 -2.33 -8.68 -24.74
CA LEU A 148 -2.28 -8.98 -23.31
C LEU A 148 -3.09 -10.23 -22.97
N ASP A 149 -4.29 -10.37 -23.55
CA ASP A 149 -5.18 -11.51 -23.28
C ASP A 149 -4.60 -12.79 -23.86
N TRP A 150 -4.10 -12.75 -25.10
CA TRP A 150 -3.39 -13.90 -25.70
C TRP A 150 -2.16 -14.33 -24.89
N ALA A 151 -1.36 -13.38 -24.41
CA ALA A 151 -0.20 -13.67 -23.57
C ALA A 151 -0.62 -14.26 -22.21
N ALA A 152 -1.69 -13.73 -21.61
CA ALA A 152 -2.25 -14.26 -20.37
C ALA A 152 -2.78 -15.68 -20.54
N ASP A 153 -3.54 -15.95 -21.60
CA ASP A 153 -4.09 -17.28 -21.91
C ASP A 153 -2.98 -18.30 -22.19
N THR A 154 -1.93 -17.88 -22.90
CA THR A 154 -0.74 -18.71 -23.12
C THR A 154 -0.07 -19.07 -21.80
N LEU A 155 0.10 -18.10 -20.89
CA LEU A 155 0.66 -18.36 -19.56
C LEU A 155 -0.28 -19.19 -18.67
N ASP A 156 -1.60 -19.11 -18.85
CA ASP A 156 -2.56 -19.93 -18.11
C ASP A 156 -2.65 -21.38 -18.66
N SER A 157 -2.33 -21.57 -19.95
CA SER A 157 -2.34 -22.88 -20.60
C SER A 157 -1.28 -23.85 -20.06
N PHE A 158 -0.15 -23.33 -19.55
CA PHE A 158 0.91 -24.11 -18.90
C PHE A 158 0.55 -24.46 -17.44
N ALA A 159 -0.63 -25.06 -17.25
CA ALA A 159 -1.13 -25.45 -15.94
C ALA A 159 -0.47 -26.72 -15.43
N VAL A 160 0.16 -26.64 -14.26
CA VAL A 160 0.65 -27.80 -13.50
C VAL A 160 -0.26 -27.97 -12.29
N VAL A 161 -0.87 -29.15 -12.16
CA VAL A 161 -1.73 -29.45 -11.00
C VAL A 161 -0.89 -30.12 -9.92
N MET A 162 -0.76 -29.49 -8.76
CA MET A 162 -0.11 -30.07 -7.57
C MET A 162 -1.04 -29.97 -6.36
N GLY A 163 -1.39 -31.11 -5.75
CA GLY A 163 -2.16 -31.14 -4.50
C GLY A 163 -3.54 -30.48 -4.57
N GLY A 164 -4.19 -30.47 -5.75
CA GLY A 164 -5.47 -29.79 -5.98
C GLY A 164 -5.37 -28.30 -6.34
N LEU A 165 -4.16 -27.73 -6.32
CA LEU A 165 -3.90 -26.36 -6.76
C LEU A 165 -3.46 -26.35 -8.23
N ARG A 166 -4.14 -25.57 -9.08
CA ARG A 166 -3.75 -25.36 -10.48
C ARG A 166 -2.71 -24.24 -10.54
N LEU A 167 -1.43 -24.61 -10.54
CA LEU A 167 -0.31 -23.68 -10.62
C LEU A 167 -0.07 -23.32 -12.08
N THR A 168 -0.31 -22.05 -12.42
CA THR A 168 0.04 -21.49 -13.73
C THR A 168 1.11 -20.41 -13.57
N PRO A 169 2.02 -20.22 -14.54
CA PRO A 169 2.93 -19.08 -14.57
C PRO A 169 2.20 -17.74 -14.38
N LEU A 170 1.01 -17.59 -14.95
CA LEU A 170 0.17 -16.40 -14.77
C LEU A 170 -0.23 -16.20 -13.30
N LEU A 171 -0.63 -17.29 -12.62
CA LEU A 171 -0.96 -17.27 -11.20
C LEU A 171 0.25 -16.83 -10.35
N LEU A 172 1.46 -17.32 -10.66
CA LEU A 172 2.69 -16.93 -9.95
C LEU A 172 3.04 -15.45 -10.15
N ILE A 173 2.85 -14.92 -11.36
CA ILE A 173 3.05 -13.50 -11.64
C ILE A 173 2.03 -12.65 -10.87
N LYS A 174 0.75 -13.04 -10.89
CA LYS A 174 -0.31 -12.37 -10.12
C LYS A 174 -0.03 -12.45 -8.61
N ALA A 175 0.40 -13.61 -8.11
CA ALA A 175 0.82 -13.82 -6.73
C ALA A 175 1.91 -12.86 -6.31
N GLY A 176 2.99 -12.81 -7.09
CA GLY A 176 4.13 -11.93 -6.83
C GLY A 176 3.72 -10.46 -6.86
N ALA A 177 2.88 -10.05 -7.82
CA ALA A 177 2.36 -8.70 -7.88
C ALA A 177 1.52 -8.34 -6.65
N VAL A 178 0.59 -9.20 -6.24
CA VAL A 178 -0.22 -8.99 -5.03
C VAL A 178 0.64 -8.97 -3.77
N LEU A 179 1.64 -9.84 -3.66
CA LEU A 179 2.57 -9.86 -2.54
C LEU A 179 3.37 -8.56 -2.44
N ILE A 180 3.94 -8.11 -3.56
CA ILE A 180 4.70 -6.85 -3.63
C ILE A 180 3.79 -5.69 -3.20
N LEU A 181 2.57 -5.62 -3.72
CA LEU A 181 1.60 -4.57 -3.38
C LEU A 181 1.19 -4.63 -1.90
N ALA A 182 0.95 -5.81 -1.35
CA ALA A 182 0.56 -6.00 0.05
C ALA A 182 1.70 -5.61 1.00
N LEU A 183 2.94 -6.02 0.70
CA LEU A 183 4.13 -5.65 1.47
C LEU A 183 4.41 -4.14 1.38
N TRP A 184 4.22 -3.55 0.20
CA TRP A 184 4.32 -2.11 -0.01
C TRP A 184 3.31 -1.35 0.84
N LEU A 185 2.05 -1.78 0.85
CA LEU A 185 1.00 -1.15 1.65
C LEU A 185 1.26 -1.32 3.16
N SER A 186 1.74 -2.50 3.57
CA SER A 186 2.17 -2.78 4.94
C SER A 186 3.31 -1.86 5.39
N ASN A 187 4.30 -1.60 4.52
CA ASN A 187 5.40 -0.69 4.84
C ASN A 187 4.90 0.76 5.02
N ILE A 188 4.00 1.23 4.15
CA ILE A 188 3.40 2.56 4.28
C ILE A 188 2.64 2.67 5.61
N ALA A 189 1.78 1.69 5.90
CA ALA A 189 1.00 1.65 7.13
C ALA A 189 1.91 1.58 8.38
N SER A 190 2.96 0.74 8.34
CA SER A 190 3.95 0.63 9.41
C SER A 190 4.65 1.95 9.67
N ASN A 191 5.13 2.62 8.61
CA ASN A 191 5.84 3.89 8.76
C ASN A 191 4.89 4.97 9.30
N PHE A 192 3.63 4.98 8.83
CA PHE A 192 2.58 5.87 9.35
C PHE A 192 2.38 5.72 10.86
N ILE A 193 2.23 4.47 11.30
CA ILE A 193 2.03 4.15 12.71
C ILE A 193 3.28 4.49 13.53
N ASP A 194 4.48 4.21 13.02
CA ASP A 194 5.75 4.58 13.66
C ASP A 194 5.83 6.09 13.95
N GLY A 195 5.52 6.92 12.94
CA GLY A 195 5.48 8.37 13.10
C GLY A 195 4.44 8.87 14.12
N GLN A 196 3.35 8.14 14.34
CA GLN A 196 2.36 8.46 15.36
C GLN A 196 2.81 8.02 16.76
N ILE A 197 3.37 6.82 16.90
CA ILE A 197 3.81 6.26 18.18
C ILE A 197 5.01 7.04 18.74
N THR A 198 5.98 7.37 17.89
CA THR A 198 7.21 8.09 18.30
C THR A 198 6.95 9.54 18.72
N ARG A 199 5.82 10.12 18.32
CA ARG A 199 5.38 11.46 18.75
C ARG A 199 4.66 11.45 20.11
N SER A 200 4.27 10.30 20.63
CA SER A 200 3.61 10.21 21.92
C SER A 200 4.62 10.42 23.05
N THR A 201 4.46 11.50 23.80
CA THR A 201 5.27 11.81 24.99
C THR A 201 4.94 10.90 26.18
N ASP A 202 3.80 10.21 26.14
CA ASP A 202 3.32 9.37 27.24
C ASP A 202 3.97 7.97 27.26
N LEU A 203 4.68 7.61 26.19
CA LEU A 203 5.32 6.32 26.03
C LEU A 203 6.84 6.45 26.19
N THR A 204 7.45 5.53 26.96
CA THR A 204 8.90 5.45 27.04
C THR A 204 9.49 4.99 25.69
N PRO A 205 10.72 5.41 25.34
CA PRO A 205 11.35 5.04 24.06
C PRO A 205 11.38 3.52 23.82
N SER A 206 11.60 2.72 24.87
CA SER A 206 11.60 1.26 24.78
C SER A 206 10.22 0.68 24.39
N ILE A 207 9.13 1.23 24.94
CA ILE A 207 7.76 0.80 24.59
C ILE A 207 7.42 1.21 23.16
N GLN A 208 7.82 2.41 22.74
CA GLN A 208 7.62 2.87 21.36
C GLN A 208 8.25 1.90 20.35
N VAL A 209 9.53 1.55 20.54
CA VAL A 209 10.24 0.60 19.66
C VAL A 209 9.58 -0.77 19.65
N LEU A 210 9.15 -1.27 20.82
CA LEU A 210 8.47 -2.57 20.93
C LEU A 210 7.15 -2.57 20.16
N LEU A 211 6.29 -1.57 20.37
CA LEU A 211 4.99 -1.46 19.69
C LEU A 211 5.16 -1.36 18.18
N VAL A 212 6.08 -0.53 17.70
CA VAL A 212 6.36 -0.41 16.26
C VAL A 212 6.79 -1.73 15.65
N LYS A 213 7.67 -2.49 16.33
CA LYS A 213 8.09 -3.83 15.88
C LYS A 213 6.93 -4.82 15.82
N ILE A 214 6.10 -4.87 16.87
CA ILE A 214 4.94 -5.78 16.92
C ILE A 214 3.98 -5.47 15.78
N ILE A 215 3.65 -4.20 15.56
CA ILE A 215 2.74 -3.76 14.50
C ILE A 215 3.32 -4.08 13.12
N ARG A 216 4.61 -3.81 12.89
CA ARG A 216 5.27 -4.11 11.61
C ARG A 216 5.24 -5.61 11.32
N ILE A 217 5.53 -6.45 12.30
CA ILE A 217 5.46 -7.91 12.15
C ILE A 217 4.02 -8.34 11.85
N GLY A 218 3.03 -7.82 12.58
CA GLY A 218 1.62 -8.13 12.36
C GLY A 218 1.15 -7.77 10.96
N LEU A 219 1.46 -6.55 10.49
CA LEU A 219 1.12 -6.11 9.13
C LEU A 219 1.80 -6.97 8.04
N MET A 220 3.05 -7.38 8.27
CA MET A 220 3.77 -8.27 7.35
C MET A 220 3.11 -9.65 7.25
N VAL A 221 2.70 -10.24 8.39
CA VAL A 221 1.97 -11.52 8.42
C VAL A 221 0.66 -11.41 7.65
N VAL A 222 -0.10 -10.32 7.87
CA VAL A 222 -1.36 -10.07 7.14
C VAL A 222 -1.11 -9.91 5.64
N ALA A 223 -0.08 -9.16 5.24
CA ALA A 223 0.26 -8.96 3.83
C ALA A 223 0.61 -10.29 3.12
N VAL A 224 1.38 -11.15 3.77
CA VAL A 224 1.69 -12.49 3.26
C VAL A 224 0.44 -13.36 3.18
N ALA A 225 -0.43 -13.33 4.21
CA ALA A 225 -1.67 -14.09 4.19
C ALA A 225 -2.60 -13.67 3.04
N ILE A 226 -2.76 -12.37 2.79
CA ILE A 226 -3.51 -11.83 1.65
C ILE A 226 -2.95 -12.35 0.33
N ALA A 227 -1.62 -12.30 0.17
CA ALA A 227 -0.96 -12.77 -1.04
C ALA A 227 -1.17 -14.27 -1.29
N LEU A 228 -1.03 -15.10 -0.25
CA LEU A 228 -1.28 -16.54 -0.34
C LEU A 228 -2.76 -16.83 -0.68
N SER A 229 -3.70 -16.12 -0.03
CA SER A 229 -5.13 -16.26 -0.32
C SER A 229 -5.48 -15.88 -1.75
N ALA A 230 -4.83 -14.86 -2.32
CA ALA A 230 -5.08 -14.42 -3.70
C ALA A 230 -4.68 -15.48 -4.75
N VAL A 231 -3.83 -16.43 -4.36
CA VAL A 231 -3.36 -17.56 -5.18
C VAL A 231 -4.22 -18.81 -4.98
N GLY A 232 -5.24 -18.73 -4.11
CA GLY A 232 -6.09 -19.86 -3.76
C GLY A 232 -5.47 -20.83 -2.76
N ILE A 233 -4.37 -20.45 -2.10
CA ILE A 233 -3.78 -21.29 -1.05
C ILE A 233 -4.70 -21.25 0.16
N ASN A 234 -5.11 -22.44 0.62
CA ASN A 234 -5.96 -22.56 1.78
C ASN A 234 -5.20 -22.16 3.05
N LEU A 235 -5.62 -21.06 3.67
CA LEU A 235 -5.04 -20.53 4.89
C LEU A 235 -5.45 -21.30 6.16
N SER A 236 -6.33 -22.31 6.09
CA SER A 236 -6.77 -23.07 7.27
C SER A 236 -5.60 -23.66 8.05
N ALA A 237 -4.60 -24.23 7.37
CA ALA A 237 -3.42 -24.78 8.03
C ALA A 237 -2.61 -23.69 8.75
N LEU A 238 -2.42 -22.53 8.10
CA LEU A 238 -1.76 -21.38 8.71
C LEU A 238 -2.59 -20.84 9.89
N ALA A 239 -3.91 -20.75 9.77
CA ALA A 239 -4.80 -20.29 10.82
C ALA A 239 -4.76 -21.21 12.05
N VAL A 240 -4.70 -22.54 11.85
CA VAL A 240 -4.53 -23.51 12.95
C VAL A 240 -3.17 -23.33 13.62
N LEU A 241 -2.08 -23.20 12.84
CA LEU A 241 -0.74 -22.96 13.38
C LEU A 241 -0.65 -21.62 14.12
N SER A 242 -1.16 -20.54 13.53
CA SER A 242 -1.25 -19.23 14.16
C SER A 242 -2.14 -19.26 15.40
N GLY A 243 -3.20 -20.07 15.41
CA GLY A 243 -4.03 -20.33 16.59
C GLY A 243 -3.22 -20.98 17.70
N ALA A 244 -2.45 -22.04 17.40
CA ALA A 244 -1.58 -22.69 18.37
C ALA A 244 -0.50 -21.75 18.93
N VAL A 245 0.14 -20.95 18.07
CA VAL A 245 1.09 -19.91 18.49
C VAL A 245 0.39 -18.86 19.36
N GLY A 246 -0.80 -18.41 18.98
CA GLY A 246 -1.60 -17.46 19.74
C GLY A 246 -1.98 -17.97 21.13
N VAL A 247 -2.37 -19.25 21.24
CA VAL A 247 -2.62 -19.92 22.52
C VAL A 247 -1.35 -19.98 23.37
N GLY A 248 -0.21 -20.35 22.78
CA GLY A 248 1.08 -20.36 23.47
C GLY A 248 1.49 -18.99 24.02
N ILE A 249 1.33 -17.93 23.21
CA ILE A 249 1.54 -16.54 23.65
C ILE A 249 0.56 -16.16 24.75
N GLY A 250 -0.72 -16.55 24.62
CA GLY A 250 -1.76 -16.31 25.62
C GLY A 250 -1.43 -16.91 26.97
N PHE A 251 -0.95 -18.16 27.01
CA PHE A 251 -0.47 -18.78 28.25
C PHE A 251 0.75 -18.06 28.84
N GLY A 252 1.71 -17.64 28.00
CA GLY A 252 2.86 -16.86 28.47
C GLY A 252 2.49 -15.49 29.05
N LEU A 253 1.45 -14.85 28.48
CA LEU A 253 0.97 -13.54 28.92
C LEU A 253 -0.08 -13.60 30.03
N GLN A 254 -0.57 -14.80 30.38
CA GLN A 254 -1.70 -15.01 31.29
C GLN A 254 -1.53 -14.25 32.61
N LYS A 255 -0.36 -14.35 33.25
CA LYS A 255 -0.11 -13.67 34.55
C LYS A 255 -0.12 -12.15 34.42
N ILE A 256 0.41 -11.61 33.32
CA ILE A 256 0.44 -10.16 33.09
C ILE A 256 -0.98 -9.63 32.87
N VAL A 257 -1.77 -10.34 32.05
CA VAL A 257 -3.17 -9.98 31.77
C VAL A 257 -4.02 -10.12 33.04
N ALA A 258 -3.87 -11.21 33.81
CA ALA A 258 -4.59 -11.39 35.06
C ALA A 258 -4.31 -10.26 36.05
N ASN A 259 -3.03 -9.89 36.26
CA ASN A 259 -2.67 -8.78 37.13
C ASN A 259 -3.24 -7.44 36.66
N PHE A 260 -3.26 -7.19 35.35
CA PHE A 260 -3.84 -5.98 34.77
C PHE A 260 -5.36 -5.90 34.98
N ILE A 261 -6.08 -7.00 34.73
CA ILE A 261 -7.53 -7.08 34.94
C ILE A 261 -7.88 -6.90 36.42
N SER A 262 -7.12 -7.54 37.33
CA SER A 262 -7.30 -7.32 38.77
C SER A 262 -7.16 -5.84 39.15
N GLY A 263 -6.17 -5.14 38.58
CA GLY A 263 -5.99 -3.71 38.79
C GLY A 263 -7.19 -2.86 38.32
N ILE A 264 -7.76 -3.18 37.16
CA ILE A 264 -8.98 -2.50 36.65
C ILE A 264 -10.18 -2.77 37.57
N ILE A 265 -10.41 -4.03 37.95
CA ILE A 265 -11.54 -4.42 38.80
C ILE A 265 -11.47 -3.69 40.14
N LEU A 266 -10.29 -3.63 40.78
CA LEU A 266 -10.10 -2.89 42.04
C LEU A 266 -10.44 -1.40 41.92
N LEU A 267 -10.12 -0.77 40.79
CA LEU A 267 -10.44 0.63 40.53
C LEU A 267 -11.94 0.86 40.30
N VAL A 268 -12.58 -0.07 39.58
CA VAL A 268 -14.02 0.02 39.23
C VAL A 268 -14.89 -0.26 40.45
N ASP A 269 -14.59 -1.32 41.20
CA ASP A 269 -15.38 -1.74 42.35
C ASP A 269 -15.19 -0.81 43.57
N LYS A 270 -14.21 0.12 43.52
CA LYS A 270 -13.81 0.98 44.65
C LYS A 270 -13.63 0.19 45.95
N SER A 271 -13.22 -1.08 45.86
CA SER A 271 -13.08 -1.99 47.01
C SER A 271 -12.06 -1.49 48.02
N VAL A 272 -11.20 -0.55 47.61
CA VAL A 272 -10.24 0.15 48.46
C VAL A 272 -10.01 1.56 47.93
N LYS A 273 -10.16 2.56 48.80
CA LYS A 273 -9.96 3.98 48.49
C LYS A 273 -8.66 4.50 49.13
N PRO A 274 -8.00 5.51 48.53
CA PRO A 274 -6.94 6.23 49.23
C PRO A 274 -7.45 6.74 50.59
N GLY A 275 -6.72 6.39 51.66
CA GLY A 275 -7.13 6.65 53.04
C GLY A 275 -7.84 5.51 53.77
N ASP A 276 -8.28 4.44 53.09
CA ASP A 276 -8.83 3.26 53.74
C ASP A 276 -7.74 2.52 54.54
N LEU A 277 -8.13 2.01 55.71
CA LEU A 277 -7.28 1.18 56.57
C LEU A 277 -7.41 -0.27 56.13
N VAL A 278 -6.31 -0.87 55.68
CA VAL A 278 -6.30 -2.25 55.16
C VAL A 278 -5.26 -3.08 55.89
N THR A 279 -5.60 -4.36 56.08
CA THR A 279 -4.70 -5.37 56.66
C THR A 279 -4.19 -6.25 55.53
N ILE A 280 -2.87 -6.27 55.32
CA ILE A 280 -2.21 -7.11 54.31
C ILE A 280 -1.30 -8.09 55.04
N GLY A 281 -1.67 -9.38 55.06
CA GLY A 281 -1.02 -10.38 55.90
C GLY A 281 -1.19 -10.03 57.39
N ASP A 282 -0.08 -9.84 58.10
CA ASP A 282 -0.06 -9.48 59.53
C ASP A 282 0.13 -7.97 59.78
N SER A 283 0.23 -7.14 58.73
CA SER A 283 0.50 -5.69 58.85
C SER A 283 -0.71 -4.85 58.50
N GLN A 284 -1.01 -3.83 59.33
CA GLN A 284 -2.04 -2.82 59.08
C GLN A 284 -1.41 -1.54 58.55
N GLY A 285 -2.04 -0.93 57.53
CA GLY A 285 -1.60 0.34 56.99
C GLY A 285 -2.70 1.07 56.22
N ARG A 286 -2.47 2.37 55.97
CA ARG A 286 -3.36 3.17 55.12
C ARG A 286 -2.85 3.20 53.69
N ILE A 287 -3.77 3.18 52.73
CA ILE A 287 -3.41 3.34 51.32
C ILE A 287 -2.91 4.76 51.08
N SER A 288 -1.65 4.87 50.67
CA SER A 288 -0.95 6.13 50.36
C SER A 288 -1.20 6.53 48.90
N ALA A 289 -1.08 5.59 47.95
CA ALA A 289 -1.30 5.85 46.53
C ALA A 289 -1.74 4.59 45.76
N MET A 290 -2.64 4.77 44.78
CA MET A 290 -3.01 3.71 43.83
C MET A 290 -2.44 4.02 42.45
N LYS A 291 -1.68 3.06 41.89
CA LYS A 291 -1.14 3.11 40.53
C LYS A 291 -1.75 1.95 39.73
N THR A 292 -1.71 2.02 38.40
CA THR A 292 -2.35 1.02 37.52
C THR A 292 -1.84 -0.42 37.70
N ARG A 293 -0.67 -0.62 38.33
CA ARG A 293 -0.04 -1.93 38.53
C ARG A 293 0.19 -2.34 39.98
N TYR A 294 0.05 -1.44 40.95
CA TYR A 294 0.36 -1.69 42.36
C TYR A 294 -0.29 -0.64 43.28
N ILE A 295 -0.39 -0.95 44.58
CA ILE A 295 -0.97 -0.07 45.59
C ILE A 295 0.07 0.15 46.69
N SER A 296 0.44 1.41 46.96
CA SER A 296 1.34 1.73 48.07
C SER A 296 0.57 1.82 49.38
N VAL A 297 1.03 1.10 50.40
CA VAL A 297 0.46 1.07 51.75
C VAL A 297 1.48 1.55 52.77
N ALA A 298 1.14 2.59 53.52
CA ALA A 298 1.96 3.13 54.59
C ALA A 298 1.56 2.51 55.94
N ALA A 299 2.50 1.81 56.59
CA ALA A 299 2.24 1.07 57.83
C ALA A 299 2.30 1.93 59.11
N GLY A 300 2.39 3.26 58.99
CA GLY A 300 2.41 4.19 60.13
C GLY A 300 3.74 4.23 60.90
N ASP A 301 4.65 3.31 60.63
CA ASP A 301 6.01 3.22 61.17
C ASP A 301 7.09 3.80 60.25
N GLY A 302 6.66 4.50 59.18
CA GLY A 302 7.54 5.07 58.15
C GLY A 302 7.92 4.12 57.02
N ARG A 303 7.47 2.86 57.03
CA ARG A 303 7.67 1.91 55.92
C ARG A 303 6.49 1.96 54.94
N GLU A 304 6.80 1.89 53.63
CA GLU A 304 5.82 1.72 52.56
C GLU A 304 5.96 0.35 51.91
N PHE A 305 4.83 -0.35 51.73
CA PHE A 305 4.71 -1.62 51.02
C PHE A 305 4.14 -1.37 49.62
N LEU A 306 4.67 -2.05 48.59
CA LEU A 306 4.28 -1.91 47.17
C LEU A 306 3.59 -3.16 46.63
#